data_AF-A0A817V1H5-F1
#
_entry.id   AF-A0A817V1H5-F1
#
_cell.length_a   1.000
_cell.length_b   1.000
_cell.length_c   1.000
_cell.angle_alpha   90.00
_cell.angle_beta   90.00
_cell.angle_gamma   90.00
#
_symmetry.space_group_name_H-M   'P 1'
#
loop_
_entity.id
_entity.type
_entity.pdbx_description
1 polymer ?
#
loop_
_entity_poly.entity_id
_entity_poly.type
_entity_poly.pdbx_seq_one_letter_code
_entity_poly.pdbx_strand_id
1 'polypeptide(L)'
;MIVRHVTINAFSNTNRQAIFQRRQQKREIQLVRRILILVTMLIVIGIPYCSFWLHTWCTGLSPPYAERLSYIFIAFGYGASMLYILVSTSKVRNILIDIYNKRYRGRRVECANITNTQAIQMTVQCNT
;
A
#
# COMPACT_ATOMS: atom_id res chain seq x y z
N MET A 1 -53.13 -0.81 -11.37
CA MET A 1 -51.86 -0.12 -11.70
C MET A 1 -50.75 -0.30 -10.64
N ILE A 2 -51.03 -0.86 -9.46
CA ILE A 2 -50.08 -0.94 -8.32
C ILE A 2 -49.03 -2.06 -8.46
N VAL A 3 -49.34 -3.13 -9.20
CA VAL A 3 -48.48 -4.32 -9.34
C VAL A 3 -47.14 -4.04 -10.06
N ARG A 4 -47.11 -3.05 -10.99
CA ARG A 4 -45.89 -2.72 -11.74
C ARG A 4 -44.84 -1.98 -10.92
N HIS A 5 -45.22 -1.25 -9.87
CA HIS A 5 -44.26 -0.51 -9.04
C HIS A 5 -43.51 -1.42 -8.06
N VAL A 6 -44.16 -2.49 -7.58
CA VAL A 6 -43.54 -3.43 -6.64
C VAL A 6 -42.46 -4.28 -7.33
N THR A 7 -42.70 -4.70 -8.58
CA THR A 7 -41.72 -5.49 -9.35
C THR A 7 -40.49 -4.68 -9.75
N ILE A 8 -40.64 -3.38 -10.06
CA ILE A 8 -39.51 -2.49 -10.38
C ILE A 8 -38.60 -2.28 -9.15
N ASN A 9 -39.19 -2.10 -7.97
CA ASN A 9 -38.44 -1.93 -6.72
C ASN A 9 -37.70 -3.21 -6.33
N ALA A 10 -38.35 -4.37 -6.45
CA ALA A 10 -37.70 -5.67 -6.23
C ALA A 10 -36.54 -5.90 -7.21
N PHE A 11 -36.75 -5.68 -8.51
CA PHE A 11 -35.71 -5.87 -9.54
C PHE A 11 -34.51 -4.92 -9.35
N SER A 12 -34.75 -3.69 -8.88
CA SER A 12 -33.69 -2.73 -8.56
C SER A 12 -32.85 -3.15 -7.34
N ASN A 13 -33.49 -3.75 -6.33
CA ASN A 13 -32.82 -4.25 -5.13
C ASN A 13 -32.00 -5.51 -5.41
N THR A 14 -32.51 -6.44 -6.24
CA THR A 14 -31.75 -7.63 -6.65
C THR A 14 -30.53 -7.26 -7.48
N ASN A 15 -30.65 -6.29 -8.40
CA ASN A 15 -29.50 -5.80 -9.17
C ASN A 15 -28.45 -5.11 -8.31
N ARG A 16 -28.86 -4.31 -7.32
CA ARG A 16 -27.92 -3.70 -6.35
C ARG A 16 -27.20 -4.75 -5.51
N GLN A 17 -27.90 -5.79 -5.07
CA GLN A 17 -27.30 -6.91 -4.34
C GLN A 17 -26.31 -7.70 -5.20
N ALA A 18 -26.65 -8.01 -6.46
CA ALA A 18 -25.74 -8.69 -7.39
C ALA A 18 -24.48 -7.85 -7.69
N ILE A 19 -24.61 -6.53 -7.84
CA ILE A 19 -23.47 -5.61 -8.04
C ILE A 19 -22.59 -5.56 -6.78
N PHE A 20 -23.19 -5.53 -5.59
CA PHE A 20 -22.45 -5.53 -4.33
C PHE A 20 -21.67 -6.84 -4.13
N GLN A 21 -22.30 -7.99 -4.39
CA GLN A 21 -21.65 -9.31 -4.34
C GLN A 21 -20.46 -9.40 -5.31
N ARG A 22 -20.60 -8.91 -6.55
CA ARG A 22 -19.48 -8.85 -7.52
C ARG A 22 -18.32 -7.98 -7.03
N ARG A 23 -18.60 -6.88 -6.31
CA ARG A 23 -17.55 -6.01 -5.74
C ARG A 23 -16.83 -6.70 -4.58
N GLN A 24 -17.53 -7.46 -3.74
CA GLN A 24 -16.91 -8.27 -2.69
C GLN A 24 -16.03 -9.37 -3.26
N GLN A 25 -16.53 -10.16 -4.22
CA GLN A 25 -15.72 -11.19 -4.90
C GLN A 25 -14.45 -10.61 -5.54
N LYS A 26 -14.53 -9.45 -6.21
CA LYS A 26 -13.34 -8.80 -6.76
C LYS A 26 -12.31 -8.43 -5.69
N ARG A 27 -12.73 -8.01 -4.50
CA ARG A 27 -11.82 -7.70 -3.39
C ARG A 27 -11.16 -8.96 -2.83
N GLU A 28 -11.91 -10.04 -2.67
CA GLU A 28 -11.37 -11.32 -2.20
C GLU A 28 -10.38 -11.92 -3.18
N ILE A 29 -10.70 -11.95 -4.48
CA ILE A 29 -9.78 -12.42 -5.53
C ILE A 29 -8.49 -11.59 -5.54
N GLN A 30 -8.59 -10.26 -5.38
CA GLN A 30 -7.41 -9.40 -5.27
C GLN A 30 -6.58 -9.70 -4.02
N LEU A 31 -7.22 -10.03 -2.91
CA LEU A 31 -6.55 -10.37 -1.65
C LEU A 31 -5.80 -11.71 -1.79
N VAL A 32 -6.46 -12.73 -2.33
CA VAL A 32 -5.85 -14.05 -2.61
C VAL A 32 -4.66 -13.88 -3.55
N ARG A 33 -4.79 -13.11 -4.64
CA ARG A 33 -3.68 -12.84 -5.57
C ARG A 33 -2.47 -12.21 -4.88
N ARG A 34 -2.68 -11.29 -3.92
CA ARG A 34 -1.59 -10.66 -3.17
C ARG A 34 -0.89 -11.63 -2.23
N ILE A 35 -1.66 -12.46 -1.52
CA ILE A 35 -1.10 -13.51 -0.67
C ILE A 35 -0.25 -14.46 -1.52
N LEU A 36 -0.77 -14.85 -2.68
CA LEU A 36 -0.06 -15.76 -3.58
C LEU A 36 1.26 -15.14 -4.06
N ILE A 37 1.27 -13.87 -4.46
CA ILE A 37 2.51 -13.16 -4.83
C ILE A 37 3.51 -13.09 -3.68
N LEU A 38 3.07 -12.80 -2.45
CA LEU A 38 3.94 -12.78 -1.28
C LEU A 38 4.56 -14.15 -0.98
N VAL A 39 3.76 -15.21 -1.05
CA VAL A 39 4.24 -16.58 -0.87
C VAL A 39 5.25 -16.93 -1.95
N THR A 40 4.98 -16.61 -3.22
CA THR A 40 5.93 -16.84 -4.31
C THR A 40 7.24 -16.08 -4.10
N MET A 41 7.19 -14.82 -3.67
CA MET A 41 8.40 -14.05 -3.35
C MET A 41 9.22 -14.71 -2.22
N LEU A 42 8.57 -15.12 -1.13
CA LEU A 42 9.24 -15.80 -0.03
C LEU A 42 9.89 -17.12 -0.46
N ILE A 43 9.23 -17.89 -1.33
CA ILE A 43 9.78 -19.14 -1.87
C ILE A 43 11.01 -18.86 -2.75
N VAL A 44 10.91 -17.93 -3.69
CA VAL A 44 12.00 -17.61 -4.62
C VAL A 44 13.24 -17.10 -3.88
N ILE A 45 13.06 -16.34 -2.80
CA ILE A 45 14.17 -15.81 -1.99
C ILE A 45 14.68 -16.85 -0.98
N GLY A 46 13.78 -17.67 -0.41
CA GLY A 46 14.10 -18.66 0.61
C GLY A 46 14.80 -19.90 0.07
N ILE A 47 14.45 -20.38 -1.13
CA ILE A 47 15.06 -21.57 -1.72
C ILE A 47 16.59 -21.46 -1.83
N PRO A 48 17.17 -20.39 -2.41
CA PRO A 48 18.62 -20.23 -2.49
C PRO A 48 19.32 -20.29 -1.13
N TYR A 49 18.71 -19.71 -0.09
CA TYR A 49 19.25 -19.74 1.26
C TYR A 49 19.21 -21.14 1.86
N CYS A 50 18.08 -21.84 1.76
CA CYS A 50 17.96 -23.22 2.24
C CYS A 50 18.91 -24.16 1.49
N SER A 51 19.04 -24.01 0.17
CA SER A 51 19.99 -24.79 -0.64
C SER A 51 21.43 -24.53 -0.23
N PHE A 52 21.79 -23.28 0.04
CA PHE A 52 23.13 -22.92 0.53
C PHE A 52 23.42 -23.55 1.90
N TRP A 53 22.49 -23.46 2.84
CA TRP A 53 22.63 -24.08 4.16
C TRP A 53 22.74 -25.61 4.08
N LEU A 54 21.91 -26.25 3.26
CA LEU A 54 21.97 -27.69 3.05
C LEU A 54 23.32 -28.11 2.48
N HIS A 55 23.81 -27.40 1.46
CA HIS A 55 25.12 -27.65 0.87
C HIS A 55 26.26 -27.49 1.89
N THR A 56 26.22 -26.42 2.68
CA THR A 56 27.22 -26.15 3.73
C THR A 56 27.20 -27.24 4.78
N TRP A 57 26.01 -27.74 5.14
CA TRP A 57 25.87 -28.80 6.13
C TRP A 57 26.36 -30.15 5.62
N CYS A 58 26.12 -30.47 4.34
CA CYS A 58 26.58 -31.70 3.71
C CYS A 58 28.09 -31.71 3.44
N THR A 59 28.67 -30.58 3.03
CA THR A 59 30.08 -30.50 2.61
C THR A 59 31.03 -30.04 3.71
N GLY A 60 30.50 -29.38 4.75
CA GLY A 60 31.31 -28.69 5.76
C GLY A 60 32.03 -27.44 5.24
N LEU A 61 31.83 -27.08 3.97
CA LEU A 61 32.48 -25.94 3.33
C LEU A 61 31.50 -24.77 3.24
N SER A 62 31.78 -23.68 3.95
CA SER A 62 31.09 -22.40 3.82
C SER A 62 31.95 -21.42 3.02
N PRO A 63 31.69 -21.24 1.71
CA PRO A 63 32.34 -20.15 0.98
C PRO A 63 31.82 -18.81 1.54
N PRO A 64 32.70 -17.95 2.10
CA PRO A 64 32.30 -16.75 2.83
C PRO A 64 31.51 -15.74 1.97
N TYR A 65 31.70 -15.76 0.65
CA TYR A 65 30.96 -14.91 -0.28
C TYR A 65 29.51 -15.35 -0.47
N ALA A 66 29.25 -16.66 -0.47
CA ALA A 66 27.91 -17.21 -0.67
C ALA A 66 27.03 -16.95 0.55
N GLU A 67 27.59 -17.06 1.75
CA GLU A 67 26.91 -16.72 3.00
C GLU A 67 26.48 -15.24 3.03
N ARG A 68 27.41 -14.32 2.72
CA ARG A 68 27.11 -12.87 2.65
C ARG A 68 26.06 -12.53 1.59
N LEU A 69 26.14 -13.12 0.40
CA LEU A 69 25.15 -12.95 -0.65
C LEU A 69 23.77 -13.42 -0.18
N SER A 70 23.69 -14.56 0.49
CA SER A 70 22.43 -15.10 0.98
C SER A 70 21.73 -14.17 1.98
N TYR A 71 22.48 -13.51 2.89
CA TYR A 71 21.95 -12.50 3.79
C TYR A 71 21.46 -11.25 3.06
N ILE A 72 22.19 -10.78 2.04
CA ILE A 72 21.78 -9.63 1.23
C ILE A 72 20.47 -9.93 0.48
N PHE A 73 20.35 -11.11 -0.12
CA PHE A 73 19.13 -11.54 -0.82
C PHE A 73 17.93 -11.63 0.13
N ILE A 74 18.12 -12.16 1.33
CA ILE A 74 17.07 -12.20 2.35
C ILE A 74 16.64 -10.79 2.77
N ALA A 75 17.60 -9.91 3.08
CA ALA A 75 17.31 -8.54 3.49
C ALA A 75 16.55 -7.78 2.38
N PHE A 76 16.99 -7.91 1.13
CA PHE A 76 16.30 -7.33 -0.02
C PHE A 76 14.90 -7.93 -0.19
N GLY A 77 14.75 -9.24 0.03
CA GLY A 77 13.48 -9.94 -0.07
C GLY A 77 12.44 -9.49 0.94
N TYR A 78 12.83 -9.33 2.20
CA TYR A 78 11.95 -8.77 3.24
C TYR A 78 11.59 -7.32 2.93
N GLY A 79 12.56 -6.51 2.50
CA GLY A 79 12.32 -5.13 2.08
C GLY A 79 11.32 -5.03 0.92
N ALA A 80 11.51 -5.82 -0.13
CA ALA A 80 10.63 -5.87 -1.29
C ALA A 80 9.21 -6.35 -0.92
N SER A 81 9.10 -7.35 -0.04
CA SER A 81 7.81 -7.85 0.44
C SER A 81 7.04 -6.79 1.23
N MET A 82 7.73 -6.06 2.11
CA MET A 82 7.13 -4.97 2.89
C MET A 82 6.68 -3.83 1.98
N LEU A 83 7.50 -3.47 0.99
CA LEU A 83 7.17 -2.43 0.01
C LEU A 83 5.96 -2.85 -0.86
N TYR A 84 5.92 -4.12 -1.27
CA TYR A 84 4.78 -4.68 -2.01
C TYR A 84 3.48 -4.60 -1.22
N ILE A 85 3.48 -4.92 0.07
CA ILE A 85 2.30 -4.79 0.95
C ILE A 85 1.86 -3.33 1.05
N LEU A 86 2.82 -2.41 1.21
CA LEU A 86 2.59 -0.98 1.31
C LEU A 86 1.88 -0.44 0.06
N VAL A 87 2.37 -0.80 -1.13
CA VAL A 87 1.85 -0.32 -2.42
C VAL A 87 0.54 -1.01 -2.78
N SER A 88 0.42 -2.30 -2.49
CA SER A 88 -0.76 -3.08 -2.86
C SER A 88 -1.97 -2.70 -2.03
N THR A 89 -1.79 -2.32 -0.76
CA THR A 89 -2.92 -2.05 0.13
C THR A 89 -3.45 -0.64 -0.07
N SER A 90 -4.60 -0.50 -0.75
CA SER A 90 -5.21 0.80 -1.06
C SER A 90 -5.44 1.68 0.17
N LYS A 91 -5.74 1.08 1.33
CA LYS A 91 -5.86 1.79 2.61
C LYS A 91 -4.53 2.41 3.04
N VAL A 92 -3.46 1.63 3.00
CA VAL A 92 -2.10 2.07 3.38
C VAL A 92 -1.63 3.16 2.42
N ARG A 93 -1.82 2.95 1.10
CA ARG A 93 -1.51 3.97 0.09
C ARG A 93 -2.23 5.29 0.34
N ASN A 94 -3.52 5.24 0.65
CA ASN A 94 -4.31 6.45 0.94
C ASN A 94 -3.84 7.14 2.23
N ILE A 95 -3.47 6.39 3.26
CA ILE A 95 -2.88 6.94 4.50
C ILE A 95 -1.53 7.60 4.19
N LEU A 96 -0.67 6.96 3.40
CA LEU A 96 0.61 7.55 2.98
C LEU A 96 0.42 8.84 2.17
N ILE A 97 -0.55 8.86 1.26
CA ILE A 97 -0.91 10.06 0.49
C ILE A 97 -1.45 11.15 1.41
N ASP A 98 -2.28 10.82 2.41
CA ASP A 98 -2.80 11.78 3.38
C ASP A 98 -1.68 12.36 4.27
N ILE A 99 -0.76 11.53 4.75
CA ILE A 99 0.42 11.97 5.50
C ILE A 99 1.30 12.87 4.63
N TYR A 100 1.55 12.49 3.39
CA TYR A 100 2.32 13.30 2.44
C TYR A 100 1.62 14.65 2.20
N ASN A 101 0.32 14.63 1.93
CA ASN A 101 -0.45 15.85 1.71
C ASN A 101 -0.48 16.74 2.94
N LYS A 102 -0.67 16.20 4.15
CA LYS A 102 -0.63 16.99 5.40
C LYS A 102 0.74 17.61 5.64
N ARG A 103 1.82 16.86 5.41
CA ARG A 103 3.19 17.33 5.63
C ARG A 103 3.64 18.39 4.62
N TYR A 104 3.16 18.32 3.37
CA TYR A 104 3.52 19.25 2.30
C TYR A 104 2.54 20.41 2.11
N ARG A 105 1.22 20.23 2.33
CA ARG A 105 0.26 21.34 2.33
C ARG A 105 0.30 22.15 3.62
N GLY A 106 0.57 21.54 4.78
CA GLY A 106 0.72 22.27 6.05
C GLY A 106 1.75 23.39 5.95
N ARG A 107 2.93 23.09 5.36
CA ARG A 107 3.98 24.09 5.13
C ARG A 107 3.60 25.18 4.12
N ARG A 108 2.78 24.89 3.10
CA ARG A 108 2.35 25.92 2.12
C ARG A 108 1.30 26.87 2.71
N VAL A 109 0.42 26.39 3.59
CA VAL A 109 -0.57 27.24 4.26
C VAL A 109 0.07 28.08 5.36
N GLU A 110 1.05 27.53 6.09
CA GLU A 110 1.83 28.30 7.08
C GLU A 110 2.62 29.43 6.43
N CYS A 111 3.33 29.18 5.32
CA CYS A 111 4.05 30.26 4.63
C CYS A 111 3.10 31.33 4.08
N ALA A 112 1.95 30.96 3.49
CA ALA A 112 0.97 31.94 2.97
C ALA A 112 0.33 32.80 4.07
N ASN A 113 0.10 32.23 5.27
CA ASN A 113 -0.42 32.98 6.40
C ASN A 113 0.60 33.98 6.95
N ILE A 114 1.89 33.62 6.99
CA ILE A 114 2.97 34.53 7.43
C ILE A 114 3.11 35.71 6.45
N THR A 115 3.06 35.47 5.13
CA THR A 115 3.14 36.57 4.14
C THR A 115 1.92 37.49 4.19
N ASN A 116 0.70 36.95 4.35
CA ASN A 116 -0.51 37.76 4.44
C ASN A 116 -0.57 38.58 5.74
N THR A 117 -0.15 38.00 6.87
CA THR A 117 -0.12 38.73 8.15
C THR A 117 0.96 39.82 8.18
N GLN A 118 2.15 39.57 7.61
CA GLN A 118 3.17 40.62 7.46
C GLN A 118 2.74 41.73 6.49
N ALA A 119 2.06 41.40 5.38
CA ALA A 119 1.54 42.38 4.44
C ALA A 119 0.42 43.26 5.06
N ILE A 120 -0.43 42.68 5.91
CA ILE A 120 -1.46 43.42 6.65
C ILE A 120 -0.83 44.32 7.73
N GLN A 121 0.22 43.87 8.41
CA GLN A 121 0.91 44.70 9.41
C GLN A 121 1.63 45.91 8.80
N MET A 122 2.22 45.78 7.61
CA MET A 122 2.85 46.91 6.91
C MET A 122 1.83 47.93 6.36
N THR A 123 0.61 47.50 6.01
CA THR A 123 -0.42 48.42 5.51
C THR A 123 -1.10 49.22 6.62
N VAL A 124 -1.20 48.69 7.84
CA VAL A 124 -1.78 49.41 8.99
C VAL A 124 -0.83 50.51 9.50
N GLN A 125 0.49 50.32 9.41
CA GLN A 125 1.48 51.32 9.83
C GLN A 125 1.60 52.53 8.88
N CYS A 126 1.17 52.42 7.63
CA CYS A 126 1.21 53.51 6.66
C CYS A 126 -0.03 54.42 6.66
N ASN A 127 -1.04 54.11 7.49
CA ASN A 127 -2.29 54.87 7.58
C ASN A 127 -2.42 55.73 8.85
N THR A 128 -1.30 56.01 9.53
CA THR A 128 -1.18 56.99 10.62
C THR A 128 -0.11 58.00 10.27
#